data_AF-A0A5E4A4S4-F1
#
_entry.id   AF-A0A5E4A4S4-F1
#
_cell.length_a   1.000
_cell.length_b   1.000
_cell.length_c   1.000
_cell.angle_alpha   90.00
_cell.angle_beta   90.00
_cell.angle_gamma   90.00
#
_symmetry.space_group_name_H-M   'P 1'
#
loop_
_entity.id
_entity.type
_entity.pdbx_description
1 polymer ?
#
loop_
_entity_poly.entity_id
_entity_poly.type
_entity_poly.pdbx_seq_one_letter_code
_entity_poly.pdbx_strand_id
1 'polypeptide(L)'
;MKRSKLALSKAIESGDTDLVFTVLLHLKNELNRGDFFMTLRNQPMALSLYRQFCKHQELETLKDLYNQDDNHQELGSFHIQASYATGERIEGRVAALQTAADAFYKAKNEFAAKATEDQMRLLRLQRRLEDELGGQFLDLSLHDTVTTLILNGHNKRAEQLARDFRIPDKRLWWLKLTALADLEDWEELEKFSKSKKSPIGYLPFVEICMKQHNKYEAKKYASRVGPEQKVKALLLVGDVAQAADVAIEHRNEAELSLVLSHCTGAADGATADKIQRARAQAQKK
;
A
#
# COMPACT_ATOMS: atom_id res chain seq x y z
N MET A 1 -22.63 49.28 -20.05
CA MET A 1 -21.29 49.02 -20.63
C MET A 1 -20.90 47.58 -20.35
N LYS A 2 -20.69 46.73 -21.37
CA LYS A 2 -20.21 45.35 -21.18
C LYS A 2 -18.71 45.36 -20.86
N ARG A 3 -18.35 45.62 -19.59
CA ARG A 3 -16.95 45.58 -19.09
C ARG A 3 -16.63 44.26 -18.38
N SER A 4 -17.04 43.17 -19.02
CA SER A 4 -16.89 41.77 -18.58
C SER A 4 -15.50 41.42 -18.03
N LYS A 5 -14.44 41.84 -18.73
CA LYS A 5 -13.04 41.59 -18.31
C LYS A 5 -12.63 42.37 -17.06
N LEU A 6 -13.11 43.61 -16.93
CA LEU A 6 -12.85 44.45 -15.76
C LEU A 6 -13.60 43.96 -14.53
N ALA A 7 -14.82 43.47 -14.71
CA ALA A 7 -15.60 42.87 -13.63
C ALA A 7 -14.87 41.65 -13.04
N LEU A 8 -14.32 40.79 -13.91
CA LEU A 8 -13.56 39.63 -13.47
C LEU A 8 -12.27 40.02 -12.74
N SER A 9 -11.51 40.99 -13.26
CA SER A 9 -10.29 41.44 -12.59
C SER A 9 -10.58 42.04 -11.22
N LYS A 10 -11.64 42.85 -11.10
CA LYS A 10 -12.05 43.44 -9.81
C LYS A 10 -12.58 42.42 -8.82
N ALA A 11 -13.29 41.39 -9.29
CA ALA A 11 -13.69 40.29 -8.45
C ALA A 11 -12.47 39.52 -7.92
N ILE A 12 -11.47 39.25 -8.76
CA ILE A 12 -10.23 38.58 -8.33
C ILE A 12 -9.46 39.44 -7.32
N GLU A 13 -9.31 40.75 -7.57
CA GLU A 13 -8.67 41.70 -6.66
C GLU A 13 -9.36 41.77 -5.28
N SER A 14 -10.67 41.52 -5.22
CA SER A 14 -11.41 41.53 -3.95
C SER A 14 -11.09 40.35 -3.03
N GLY A 15 -10.55 39.26 -3.57
CA GLY A 15 -10.32 38.00 -2.84
C GLY A 15 -11.60 37.23 -2.50
N ASP A 16 -12.78 37.74 -2.84
CA ASP A 16 -14.06 37.08 -2.61
C ASP A 16 -14.31 36.02 -3.70
N THR A 17 -14.21 34.75 -3.32
CA THR A 17 -14.44 33.62 -4.23
C THR A 17 -15.86 33.59 -4.78
N ASP A 18 -16.86 33.98 -3.99
CA ASP A 18 -18.26 33.95 -4.41
C ASP A 18 -18.53 35.03 -5.46
N LEU A 19 -17.94 36.22 -5.28
CA LEU A 19 -17.98 37.27 -6.28
C LEU A 19 -17.29 36.85 -7.58
N VAL A 20 -16.13 36.18 -7.50
CA VAL A 20 -15.45 35.63 -8.68
C VAL A 20 -16.34 34.62 -9.40
N PHE A 21 -16.95 33.68 -8.66
CA PHE A 21 -17.88 32.70 -9.26
C PHE A 21 -19.10 33.35 -9.90
N THR A 22 -19.70 34.34 -9.24
CA THR A 22 -20.85 35.08 -9.77
C THR A 22 -20.51 35.73 -11.11
N VAL A 23 -19.35 36.38 -11.20
CA VAL A 23 -18.88 36.97 -12.45
C VAL A 23 -18.60 35.89 -13.49
N LEU A 24 -17.95 34.78 -13.13
CA LEU A 24 -17.67 33.68 -14.05
C LEU A 24 -18.93 33.06 -14.67
N LEU A 25 -19.97 32.82 -13.87
CA LEU A 25 -21.24 32.28 -14.35
C LEU A 25 -21.95 33.29 -15.27
N HIS A 26 -21.91 34.58 -14.93
CA HIS A 26 -22.44 35.62 -15.82
C HIS A 26 -21.70 35.66 -17.16
N LEU A 27 -20.36 35.60 -17.14
CA LEU A 27 -19.54 35.55 -18.35
C LEU A 27 -19.82 34.34 -19.22
N LYS A 28 -20.05 33.18 -18.61
CA LYS A 28 -20.40 31.94 -19.31
C LYS A 28 -21.73 32.06 -20.08
N ASN A 29 -22.69 32.80 -19.53
CA ASN A 29 -23.99 33.01 -20.17
C ASN A 29 -23.95 34.08 -21.27
N GLU A 30 -23.05 35.07 -21.15
CA GLU A 30 -22.92 36.17 -22.10
C GLU A 30 -21.99 35.87 -23.28
N LEU A 31 -20.98 35.03 -23.08
CA LEU A 31 -19.95 34.71 -24.07
C LEU A 31 -20.23 33.33 -24.69
N ASN A 32 -19.84 33.15 -25.95
CA ASN A 32 -19.75 31.80 -26.50
C ASN A 32 -18.63 31.01 -25.80
N ARG A 33 -18.67 29.68 -25.90
CA ARG A 33 -17.71 28.78 -25.22
C ARG A 33 -16.24 29.14 -25.51
N GLY A 34 -15.92 29.48 -26.75
CA GLY A 34 -14.54 29.83 -27.16
C GLY A 34 -14.06 31.13 -26.52
N ASP A 35 -14.85 32.19 -26.60
CA ASP A 35 -14.53 33.51 -26.02
C ASP A 35 -14.45 33.45 -24.49
N PHE A 36 -15.31 32.65 -23.87
CA PHE A 36 -15.28 32.40 -22.43
C PHE A 36 -13.97 31.72 -22.01
N PHE A 37 -13.58 30.63 -22.68
CA PHE A 37 -12.33 29.95 -22.38
C PHE A 37 -11.09 30.81 -22.67
N MET A 38 -11.09 31.60 -23.74
CA MET A 38 -10.01 32.56 -24.02
C MET A 38 -9.91 33.64 -22.93
N THR A 39 -11.04 34.07 -22.36
CA THR A 39 -11.05 35.01 -21.24
C THR A 39 -10.46 34.39 -19.97
N LEU A 40 -10.82 33.14 -19.67
CA LEU A 40 -10.29 32.38 -18.54
C LEU A 40 -8.78 32.11 -18.64
N ARG A 41 -8.28 31.78 -19.84
CA ARG A 41 -6.85 31.51 -20.07
C ARG A 41 -5.96 32.68 -19.67
N ASN A 42 -6.45 33.91 -19.85
CA ASN A 42 -5.73 35.13 -19.47
C ASN A 42 -5.82 35.46 -17.97
N GLN A 43 -6.53 34.67 -17.16
CA GLN A 43 -6.77 34.89 -15.73
C GLN A 43 -6.62 33.57 -14.94
N PRO A 44 -5.38 33.17 -14.57
CA PRO A 44 -5.10 31.86 -13.98
C PRO A 44 -5.90 31.52 -12.72
N MET A 45 -6.17 32.50 -11.85
CA MET A 45 -6.98 32.32 -10.63
C MET A 45 -8.45 32.05 -10.93
N ALA A 46 -9.03 32.74 -11.92
CA ALA A 46 -10.40 32.49 -12.35
C ALA A 46 -10.52 31.12 -13.02
N LEU A 47 -9.52 30.73 -13.82
CA LEU A 47 -9.48 29.39 -14.43
C LEU A 47 -9.35 28.28 -13.37
N SER A 48 -8.53 28.45 -12.34
CA SER A 48 -8.39 27.45 -11.27
C SER A 48 -9.70 27.28 -10.49
N LEU A 49 -10.36 28.38 -10.12
CA LEU A 49 -11.68 28.35 -9.49
C LEU A 49 -12.74 27.72 -10.41
N TYR A 50 -12.74 28.06 -11.69
CA TYR A 50 -13.69 27.47 -12.64
C TYR A 50 -13.47 25.96 -12.82
N ARG A 51 -12.21 25.49 -12.85
CA ARG A 51 -11.89 24.05 -12.86
C ARG A 51 -12.38 23.35 -11.60
N GLN A 52 -12.23 23.98 -10.43
CA GLN A 52 -12.76 23.46 -9.16
C GLN A 52 -14.29 23.24 -9.26
N PHE A 53 -15.02 24.23 -9.80
CA PHE A 53 -16.45 24.10 -10.02
C PHE A 53 -16.79 22.97 -11.01
N CYS A 54 -16.06 22.89 -12.14
CA CYS A 54 -16.31 21.87 -13.15
C CYS A 54 -16.08 20.44 -12.63
N LYS A 55 -15.15 20.24 -11.69
CA LYS A 55 -14.94 18.93 -11.02
C LYS A 55 -16.18 18.38 -10.33
N HIS A 56 -17.10 19.24 -9.90
CA HIS A 56 -18.30 18.84 -9.18
C HIS A 56 -19.56 18.84 -10.03
N GLN A 57 -19.66 19.77 -11.00
CA GLN A 57 -20.91 20.03 -11.71
C GLN A 57 -20.83 19.71 -13.21
N GLU A 58 -19.64 19.80 -13.82
CA GLU A 58 -19.50 19.78 -15.29
C GLU A 58 -18.23 19.06 -15.76
N LEU A 59 -18.20 17.74 -15.60
CA LEU A 59 -17.05 16.89 -15.93
C LEU A 59 -16.65 16.97 -17.42
N GLU A 60 -17.60 17.05 -18.35
CA GLU A 60 -17.28 17.22 -19.78
C GLU A 60 -16.67 18.59 -20.08
N THR A 61 -17.13 19.65 -19.41
CA THR A 61 -16.49 20.98 -19.51
C THR A 61 -15.07 20.94 -18.96
N LEU A 62 -14.84 20.22 -17.86
CA LEU A 62 -13.51 20.04 -17.31
C LEU A 62 -12.56 19.34 -18.30
N LYS A 63 -13.03 18.28 -18.95
CA LYS A 63 -12.27 17.56 -19.98
C LYS A 63 -11.89 18.46 -21.16
N ASP A 64 -12.82 19.27 -21.64
CA ASP A 64 -12.56 20.23 -22.73
C ASP A 64 -11.50 21.26 -22.33
N LEU A 65 -11.55 21.78 -21.10
CA LEU A 65 -10.53 22.69 -20.58
C LEU A 65 -9.14 22.01 -20.56
N TYR A 66 -9.06 20.76 -20.12
CA TYR A 66 -7.80 20.02 -20.13
C TYR A 66 -7.28 19.75 -21.54
N ASN A 67 -8.16 19.47 -22.51
CA ASN A 67 -7.78 19.34 -23.92
C ASN A 67 -7.24 20.64 -24.49
N GLN A 68 -7.90 21.77 -24.22
CA GLN A 68 -7.47 23.06 -24.76
C GLN A 68 -6.10 23.51 -24.20
N ASP A 69 -5.83 23.18 -22.95
CA ASP A 69 -4.58 23.54 -22.27
C ASP A 69 -3.46 22.53 -22.49
N ASP A 70 -3.65 21.52 -23.35
CA ASP A 70 -2.75 20.37 -23.55
C ASP A 70 -2.33 19.72 -22.21
N ASN A 71 -3.23 19.75 -21.23
CA ASN A 71 -2.97 19.20 -19.90
C ASN A 71 -3.23 17.69 -19.89
N HIS A 72 -2.34 16.97 -20.56
CA HIS A 72 -2.42 15.52 -20.71
C HIS A 72 -2.34 14.75 -19.38
N GLN A 73 -1.69 15.33 -18.36
CA GLN A 73 -1.64 14.76 -17.01
C GLN A 73 -3.04 14.68 -16.38
N GLU A 74 -3.79 15.78 -16.46
CA GLU A 74 -5.15 15.83 -15.94
C GLU A 74 -6.14 15.02 -16.80
N LEU A 75 -5.95 14.99 -18.13
CA LEU A 75 -6.73 14.12 -19.01
C LEU A 75 -6.56 12.64 -18.65
N GLY A 76 -5.34 12.18 -18.41
CA GLY A 76 -5.09 10.81 -17.97
C GLY A 76 -5.83 10.49 -16.66
N SER A 77 -5.77 11.41 -15.69
CA SER A 77 -6.45 11.27 -14.40
C SER A 77 -7.98 11.24 -14.55
N PHE A 78 -8.53 12.09 -15.42
CA PHE A 78 -9.94 12.11 -15.76
C PHE A 78 -10.41 10.77 -16.36
N HIS A 79 -9.66 10.24 -17.33
CA HIS A 79 -9.98 8.96 -17.98
C HIS A 79 -9.93 7.78 -17.01
N ILE A 80 -9.00 7.78 -16.05
CA ILE A 80 -8.99 6.79 -14.95
C ILE A 80 -10.32 6.88 -14.18
N GLN A 81 -10.67 8.05 -13.66
CA GLN A 81 -11.88 8.21 -12.85
C GLN A 81 -13.15 7.81 -13.60
N ALA A 82 -13.28 8.26 -14.85
CA ALA A 82 -14.41 7.92 -15.71
C ALA A 82 -14.53 6.40 -15.93
N SER A 83 -13.41 5.67 -16.07
CA SER A 83 -13.42 4.23 -16.32
C SER A 83 -14.00 3.39 -15.17
N TYR A 84 -14.02 3.92 -13.94
CA TYR A 84 -14.62 3.27 -12.78
C TYR A 84 -16.02 3.83 -12.45
N ALA A 85 -16.37 5.01 -12.95
CA ALA A 85 -17.67 5.62 -12.72
C ALA A 85 -18.77 4.98 -13.58
N THR A 86 -18.45 4.66 -14.84
CA THR A 86 -19.38 3.95 -15.71
C THR A 86 -19.30 2.47 -15.35
N GLY A 87 -20.43 1.84 -14.98
CA GLY A 87 -20.55 0.40 -14.69
C GLY A 87 -20.36 -0.48 -15.92
N GLU A 88 -19.31 -0.22 -16.70
CA GLU A 88 -18.98 -0.90 -17.93
C GLU A 88 -18.39 -2.28 -17.67
N ARG A 89 -18.57 -3.17 -18.66
CA ARG A 89 -17.84 -4.43 -18.73
C ARG A 89 -16.34 -4.14 -18.73
N ILE A 90 -15.55 -5.11 -18.28
CA ILE A 90 -14.10 -4.99 -18.15
C ILE A 90 -13.43 -4.46 -19.42
N GLU A 91 -13.86 -4.88 -20.60
CA GLU A 91 -13.27 -4.39 -21.86
C GLU A 91 -13.50 -2.89 -22.11
N GLY A 92 -14.65 -2.34 -21.70
CA GLY A 92 -14.91 -0.90 -21.77
C GLY A 92 -14.00 -0.12 -20.82
N ARG A 93 -13.91 -0.59 -19.56
CA ARG A 93 -12.98 -0.02 -18.57
C ARG A 93 -11.52 -0.06 -19.05
N VAL A 94 -11.09 -1.19 -19.62
CA VAL A 94 -9.72 -1.34 -20.13
C VAL A 94 -9.46 -0.43 -21.32
N ALA A 95 -10.42 -0.22 -22.24
CA ALA A 95 -10.28 0.73 -23.33
C ALA A 95 -10.16 2.18 -22.83
N ALA A 96 -10.94 2.55 -21.80
CA ALA A 96 -10.83 3.86 -21.16
C ALA A 96 -9.48 4.05 -20.44
N LEU A 97 -8.98 3.02 -19.75
CA LEU A 97 -7.64 3.02 -19.13
C LEU A 97 -6.52 3.11 -20.18
N GLN A 98 -6.69 2.50 -21.36
CA GLN A 98 -5.73 2.67 -22.46
C GLN A 98 -5.65 4.13 -22.90
N THR A 99 -6.81 4.79 -23.02
CA THR A 99 -6.86 6.23 -23.34
C THR A 99 -6.16 7.07 -22.26
N ALA A 100 -6.29 6.68 -20.98
CA ALA A 100 -5.57 7.32 -19.88
C ALA A 100 -4.04 7.12 -19.99
N ALA A 101 -3.58 5.90 -20.28
CA ALA A 101 -2.17 5.60 -20.45
C ALA A 101 -1.54 6.41 -21.60
N ASP A 102 -2.23 6.50 -22.73
CA ASP A 102 -1.79 7.31 -23.88
C ASP A 102 -1.67 8.79 -23.52
N ALA A 103 -2.60 9.32 -22.71
CA ALA A 103 -2.52 10.68 -22.19
C ALA A 103 -1.32 10.86 -21.26
N PHE A 104 -1.03 9.92 -20.35
CA PHE A 104 0.16 10.00 -19.50
C PHE A 104 1.47 9.94 -20.30
N TYR A 105 1.53 9.17 -21.38
CA TYR A 105 2.68 9.18 -22.28
C TYR A 105 2.87 10.55 -22.94
N LYS A 106 1.79 11.18 -23.43
CA LYS A 106 1.84 12.56 -23.95
C LYS A 106 2.28 13.56 -22.87
N ALA A 107 1.88 13.33 -21.62
CA ALA A 107 2.32 14.11 -20.46
C ALA A 107 3.77 13.85 -20.03
N LYS A 108 4.47 12.90 -20.67
CA LYS A 108 5.80 12.40 -20.27
C LYS A 108 5.83 11.85 -18.84
N ASN A 109 4.70 11.35 -18.35
CA ASN A 109 4.58 10.69 -17.05
C ASN A 109 4.61 9.17 -17.23
N GLU A 110 5.82 8.63 -17.43
CA GLU A 110 6.01 7.19 -17.69
C GLU A 110 5.53 6.32 -16.52
N PHE A 111 5.69 6.80 -15.28
CA PHE A 111 5.21 6.09 -14.10
C PHE A 111 3.69 5.89 -14.14
N ALA A 112 2.92 6.96 -14.37
CA ALA A 112 1.46 6.87 -14.40
C ALA A 112 0.97 6.03 -15.60
N ALA A 113 1.64 6.15 -16.75
CA ALA A 113 1.34 5.32 -17.91
C ALA A 113 1.55 3.83 -17.60
N LYS A 114 2.72 3.46 -17.06
CA LYS A 114 3.05 2.07 -16.70
C LYS A 114 2.17 1.52 -15.60
N ALA A 115 1.87 2.31 -14.56
CA ALA A 115 0.94 1.89 -13.52
C ALA A 115 -0.47 1.62 -14.07
N THR A 116 -0.92 2.41 -15.04
CA THR A 116 -2.20 2.22 -15.72
C THR A 116 -2.20 0.95 -16.58
N GLU A 117 -1.10 0.67 -17.29
CA GLU A 117 -0.91 -0.58 -18.04
C GLU A 117 -0.92 -1.81 -17.14
N ASP A 118 -0.21 -1.75 -16.00
CA ASP A 118 -0.20 -2.82 -15.02
C ASP A 118 -1.60 -3.05 -14.43
N GLN A 119 -2.38 -2.00 -14.20
CA GLN A 119 -3.77 -2.12 -13.75
C GLN A 119 -4.64 -2.82 -14.81
N MET A 120 -4.51 -2.48 -16.09
CA MET A 120 -5.22 -3.18 -17.17
C MET A 120 -4.85 -4.67 -17.22
N ARG A 121 -3.56 -4.99 -17.05
CA ARG A 121 -3.07 -6.37 -16.99
C ARG A 121 -3.67 -7.11 -15.80
N LEU A 122 -3.74 -6.47 -14.63
CA LEU A 122 -4.31 -7.05 -13.41
C LEU A 122 -5.80 -7.34 -13.57
N LEU A 123 -6.58 -6.39 -14.09
CA LEU A 123 -8.02 -6.57 -14.32
C LEU A 123 -8.33 -7.78 -15.24
N ARG A 124 -7.60 -7.89 -16.36
CA ARG A 124 -7.74 -9.04 -17.27
C ARG A 124 -7.36 -10.36 -16.60
N LEU A 125 -6.32 -10.35 -15.77
CA LEU A 125 -5.91 -11.54 -15.03
C LEU A 125 -6.94 -11.94 -13.98
N GLN A 126 -7.44 -10.99 -13.19
CA GLN A 126 -8.49 -11.20 -12.19
C GLN A 126 -9.74 -11.77 -12.83
N ARG A 127 -10.13 -11.26 -14.00
CA ARG A 127 -11.28 -11.81 -14.71
C ARG A 127 -11.10 -13.29 -15.05
N ARG A 128 -9.93 -13.67 -15.58
CA ARG A 128 -9.62 -15.07 -15.86
C ARG A 128 -9.60 -15.92 -14.59
N LEU A 129 -9.14 -15.38 -13.46
CA LEU A 129 -9.19 -16.08 -12.18
C LEU A 129 -10.64 -16.32 -11.74
N GLU A 130 -11.55 -15.35 -11.89
CA GLU A 130 -12.98 -15.53 -11.60
C GLU A 130 -13.61 -16.61 -12.49
N ASP A 131 -13.28 -16.60 -13.79
CA ASP A 131 -13.82 -17.58 -14.74
C ASP A 131 -13.28 -19.00 -14.47
N GLU A 132 -12.02 -19.15 -14.03
CA GLU A 132 -11.39 -20.46 -13.79
C GLU A 132 -11.60 -21.04 -12.38
N LEU A 133 -11.58 -20.19 -11.34
CA LEU A 133 -11.60 -20.61 -9.94
C LEU A 133 -12.94 -20.31 -9.25
N GLY A 134 -13.77 -19.45 -9.86
CA GLY A 134 -14.91 -18.85 -9.17
C GLY A 134 -14.48 -17.83 -8.10
N GLY A 135 -15.45 -17.19 -7.46
CA GLY A 135 -15.22 -16.15 -6.46
C GLY A 135 -15.11 -14.74 -7.05
N GLN A 136 -14.75 -13.78 -6.20
CA GLN A 136 -14.61 -12.37 -6.56
C GLN A 136 -13.13 -11.98 -6.49
N PHE A 137 -12.54 -11.68 -7.65
CA PHE A 137 -11.15 -11.20 -7.75
C PHE A 137 -11.07 -9.82 -8.37
N LEU A 138 -12.08 -9.41 -9.14
CA LEU A 138 -12.08 -8.13 -9.83
C LEU A 138 -11.95 -6.98 -8.83
N ASP A 139 -11.14 -5.98 -9.20
CA ASP A 139 -10.88 -4.76 -8.41
C ASP A 139 -10.17 -4.97 -7.07
N LEU A 140 -9.76 -6.20 -6.74
CA LEU A 140 -8.80 -6.41 -5.66
C LEU A 140 -7.47 -5.74 -6.01
N SER A 141 -6.74 -5.29 -4.99
CA SER A 141 -5.35 -4.92 -5.20
C SER A 141 -4.54 -6.15 -5.62
N LEU A 142 -3.37 -5.95 -6.24
CA LEU A 142 -2.44 -7.06 -6.52
C LEU A 142 -2.12 -7.85 -5.23
N HIS A 143 -1.96 -7.13 -4.11
CA HIS A 143 -1.70 -7.71 -2.80
C HIS A 143 -2.86 -8.62 -2.35
N ASP A 144 -4.09 -8.13 -2.45
CA ASP A 144 -5.27 -8.87 -2.00
C ASP A 144 -5.61 -10.02 -2.95
N THR A 145 -5.31 -9.87 -4.24
CA THR A 145 -5.40 -10.95 -5.23
C THR A 145 -4.47 -12.10 -4.86
N VAL A 146 -3.19 -11.79 -4.56
CA VAL A 146 -2.20 -12.79 -4.13
C VAL A 146 -2.61 -13.42 -2.78
N THR A 147 -3.08 -12.61 -1.83
CA THR A 147 -3.55 -13.09 -0.53
C THR A 147 -4.70 -14.07 -0.69
N THR A 148 -5.73 -13.70 -1.46
CA THR A 148 -6.92 -14.52 -1.73
C THR A 148 -6.54 -15.84 -2.40
N LEU A 149 -5.59 -15.82 -3.35
CA LEU A 149 -5.08 -17.06 -3.95
C LEU A 149 -4.39 -17.97 -2.92
N ILE A 150 -3.62 -17.43 -1.97
CA ILE A 150 -2.98 -18.22 -0.92
C ILE A 150 -4.04 -18.79 0.03
N LEU A 151 -5.00 -17.97 0.47
CA LEU A 151 -6.09 -18.37 1.36
C LEU A 151 -6.94 -19.49 0.75
N ASN A 152 -7.10 -19.51 -0.57
CA ASN A 152 -7.81 -20.56 -1.31
C ASN A 152 -6.92 -21.76 -1.68
N GLY A 153 -5.69 -21.86 -1.16
CA GLY A 153 -4.77 -22.98 -1.40
C GLY A 153 -4.08 -22.97 -2.78
N HIS A 154 -4.25 -21.92 -3.59
CA HIS A 154 -3.66 -21.80 -4.92
C HIS A 154 -2.23 -21.22 -4.90
N ASN A 155 -1.37 -21.75 -4.03
CA ASN A 155 -0.01 -21.27 -3.75
C ASN A 155 0.87 -21.08 -5.00
N LYS A 156 0.82 -22.04 -5.95
CA LYS A 156 1.61 -21.96 -7.20
C LYS A 156 1.19 -20.79 -8.10
N ARG A 157 -0.12 -20.50 -8.16
CA ARG A 157 -0.67 -19.37 -8.94
C ARG A 157 -0.30 -18.04 -8.27
N ALA A 158 -0.38 -17.97 -6.94
CA ALA A 158 0.04 -16.80 -6.18
C ALA A 158 1.52 -16.46 -6.41
N GLU A 159 2.40 -17.46 -6.39
CA GLU A 159 3.83 -17.26 -6.69
C GLU A 159 4.08 -16.81 -8.14
N GLN A 160 3.37 -17.39 -9.10
CA GLN A 160 3.49 -16.99 -10.50
C GLN A 160 3.06 -15.52 -10.67
N LEU A 161 1.92 -15.15 -10.09
CA LEU A 161 1.41 -13.79 -10.13
C LEU A 161 2.39 -12.79 -9.50
N ALA A 162 2.97 -13.16 -8.34
CA ALA A 162 3.96 -12.33 -7.67
C ALA A 162 5.23 -12.12 -8.51
N ARG A 163 5.69 -13.15 -9.25
CA ARG A 163 6.80 -13.02 -10.20
C ARG A 163 6.44 -12.12 -11.38
N ASP A 164 5.25 -12.32 -11.95
CA ASP A 164 4.78 -11.62 -13.15
C ASP A 164 4.62 -10.12 -12.96
N PHE A 165 4.23 -9.70 -11.74
CA PHE A 165 4.12 -8.30 -11.33
C PHE A 165 5.31 -7.82 -10.50
N ARG A 166 6.38 -8.63 -10.39
CA ARG A 166 7.64 -8.27 -9.73
C ARG A 166 7.44 -7.80 -8.28
N ILE A 167 6.56 -8.46 -7.53
CA ILE A 167 6.37 -8.18 -6.10
C ILE A 167 7.70 -8.40 -5.38
N PRO A 168 8.20 -7.42 -4.60
CA PRO A 168 9.44 -7.59 -3.85
C PRO A 168 9.39 -8.80 -2.93
N ASP A 169 10.49 -9.56 -2.86
CA ASP A 169 10.54 -10.82 -2.11
C ASP A 169 10.14 -10.64 -0.64
N LYS A 170 10.63 -9.58 0.02
CA LYS A 170 10.22 -9.24 1.40
C LYS A 170 8.69 -9.11 1.55
N ARG A 171 8.01 -8.50 0.57
CA ARG A 171 6.56 -8.29 0.61
C ARG A 171 5.81 -9.61 0.39
N LEU A 172 6.24 -10.42 -0.58
CA LEU A 172 5.66 -11.74 -0.80
C LEU A 172 5.80 -12.66 0.42
N TRP A 173 6.93 -12.55 1.14
CA TRP A 173 7.15 -13.31 2.36
C TRP A 173 6.22 -12.92 3.50
N TRP A 174 6.01 -11.62 3.72
CA TRP A 174 5.02 -11.14 4.69
C TRP A 174 3.60 -11.58 4.33
N LEU A 175 3.25 -11.49 3.05
CA LEU A 175 1.97 -11.94 2.52
C LEU A 175 1.71 -13.41 2.83
N LYS A 176 2.64 -14.29 2.43
CA LYS A 176 2.54 -15.72 2.67
C LYS A 176 2.51 -16.06 4.16
N LEU A 177 3.40 -15.45 4.94
CA LEU A 177 3.45 -15.67 6.38
C LEU A 177 2.11 -15.33 7.05
N THR A 178 1.52 -14.19 6.70
CA THR A 178 0.25 -13.74 7.28
C THR A 178 -0.90 -14.64 6.82
N ALA A 179 -1.03 -14.89 5.53
CA ALA A 179 -2.11 -15.72 4.99
C ALA A 179 -2.06 -17.17 5.49
N LEU A 180 -0.89 -17.80 5.57
CA LEU A 180 -0.76 -19.17 6.09
C LEU A 180 -1.04 -19.24 7.59
N ALA A 181 -0.65 -18.20 8.35
CA ALA A 181 -0.97 -18.12 9.78
C ALA A 181 -2.48 -17.90 10.02
N ASP A 182 -3.14 -17.09 9.18
CA ASP A 182 -4.59 -16.87 9.25
C ASP A 182 -5.40 -18.13 8.91
N LEU A 183 -4.86 -18.99 8.03
CA LEU A 183 -5.41 -20.33 7.75
C LEU A 183 -5.07 -21.38 8.81
N GLU A 184 -4.18 -21.06 9.75
CA GLU A 184 -3.54 -22.04 10.64
C GLU A 184 -2.90 -23.23 9.89
N ASP A 185 -2.45 -23.02 8.64
CA ASP A 185 -1.74 -24.03 7.85
C ASP A 185 -0.26 -24.07 8.25
N TRP A 186 -0.02 -24.61 9.45
CA TRP A 186 1.30 -24.71 10.04
C TRP A 186 2.24 -25.63 9.26
N GLU A 187 1.69 -26.63 8.56
CA GLU A 187 2.49 -27.56 7.76
C GLU A 187 3.08 -26.85 6.52
N GLU A 188 2.24 -26.11 5.79
CA GLU A 188 2.71 -25.33 4.64
C GLU A 188 3.58 -24.15 5.09
N LEU A 189 3.30 -23.55 6.25
CA LEU A 189 4.18 -22.53 6.83
C LEU A 189 5.58 -23.08 7.13
N GLU A 190 5.66 -24.30 7.68
CA GLU A 190 6.94 -24.94 7.96
C GLU A 190 7.71 -25.23 6.66
N LYS A 191 7.04 -25.77 5.64
CA LYS A 191 7.62 -25.99 4.30
C LYS A 191 8.11 -24.67 3.70
N PHE A 192 7.28 -23.62 3.75
CA PHE A 192 7.62 -22.30 3.25
C PHE A 192 8.86 -21.73 3.94
N SER A 193 8.95 -21.86 5.26
CA SER A 193 10.10 -21.39 6.04
C SER A 193 11.42 -22.07 5.64
N LYS A 194 11.37 -23.26 5.05
CA LYS A 194 12.53 -24.06 4.61
C LYS A 194 12.87 -23.87 3.14
N SER A 195 11.97 -23.26 2.35
CA SER A 195 12.13 -23.10 0.90
C SER A 195 13.39 -22.32 0.48
N LYS A 196 13.71 -21.24 1.20
CA LYS A 196 14.95 -20.46 1.07
C LYS A 196 15.18 -19.62 2.32
N LYS A 197 16.31 -18.92 2.41
CA LYS A 197 16.59 -17.99 3.50
C LYS A 197 15.56 -16.86 3.49
N SER A 198 14.85 -16.70 4.61
CA SER A 198 13.86 -15.65 4.78
C SER A 198 14.46 -14.24 4.65
N PRO A 199 14.00 -13.41 3.71
CA PRO A 199 14.41 -12.01 3.56
C PRO A 199 13.81 -11.10 4.65
N ILE A 200 12.85 -11.61 5.43
CA ILE A 200 12.23 -10.93 6.59
C ILE A 200 12.78 -11.45 7.93
N GLY A 201 13.74 -12.39 7.89
CA GLY A 201 14.21 -13.10 9.08
C GLY A 201 13.18 -14.10 9.61
N TYR A 202 13.43 -14.64 10.81
CA TYR A 202 12.54 -15.64 11.45
C TYR A 202 11.81 -15.11 12.68
N LEU A 203 12.16 -13.93 13.19
CA LEU A 203 11.42 -13.31 14.29
C LEU A 203 9.94 -13.07 13.92
N PRO A 204 9.59 -12.59 12.71
CA PRO A 204 8.21 -12.50 12.27
C PRO A 204 7.43 -13.82 12.36
N PHE A 205 8.08 -14.94 12.05
CA PHE A 205 7.46 -16.26 12.13
C PHE A 205 7.12 -16.62 13.58
N VAL A 206 8.03 -16.31 14.51
CA VAL A 206 7.78 -16.49 15.96
C VAL A 206 6.62 -15.62 16.41
N GLU A 207 6.65 -14.33 16.10
CA GLU A 207 5.63 -13.35 16.52
C GLU A 207 4.24 -13.74 16.02
N ILE A 208 4.11 -14.18 14.75
CA ILE A 208 2.81 -14.53 14.19
C ILE A 208 2.27 -15.86 14.74
N CYS A 209 3.13 -16.86 14.94
CA CYS A 209 2.71 -18.13 15.55
C CYS A 209 2.25 -17.90 17.01
N MET A 210 2.94 -17.03 17.74
CA MET A 210 2.53 -16.65 19.10
C MET A 210 1.22 -15.86 19.12
N LYS A 211 0.96 -15.01 18.13
CA LYS A 211 -0.34 -14.32 17.98
C LYS A 211 -1.50 -15.29 17.78
N GLN A 212 -1.28 -16.37 17.02
CA GLN A 212 -2.26 -17.46 16.87
C GLN A 212 -2.17 -18.51 17.98
N HIS A 213 -1.52 -18.19 19.11
CA HIS A 213 -1.37 -19.06 20.29
C HIS A 213 -0.68 -20.42 20.04
N ASN A 214 -0.02 -20.60 18.89
CA ASN A 214 0.72 -21.83 18.57
C ASN A 214 2.19 -21.72 19.03
N LYS A 215 2.41 -21.90 20.33
CA LYS A 215 3.75 -21.87 20.94
C LYS A 215 4.65 -23.01 20.45
N TYR A 216 4.09 -24.18 20.10
CA TYR A 216 4.88 -25.31 19.60
C TYR A 216 5.54 -24.97 18.26
N GLU A 217 4.76 -24.41 17.34
CA GLU A 217 5.24 -24.00 16.02
C GLU A 217 6.22 -22.82 16.14
N ALA A 218 5.92 -21.84 16.99
CA ALA A 218 6.81 -20.70 17.25
C ALA A 218 8.22 -21.12 17.70
N LYS A 219 8.34 -22.15 18.53
CA LYS A 219 9.65 -22.67 19.01
C LYS A 219 10.54 -23.16 17.87
N LYS A 220 9.96 -23.75 16.82
CA LYS A 220 10.73 -24.19 15.63
C LYS A 220 11.46 -23.01 14.99
N TYR A 221 10.80 -21.87 14.88
CA TYR A 221 11.37 -20.66 14.26
C TYR A 221 12.30 -19.88 15.20
N ALA A 222 12.04 -19.89 16.51
CA ALA A 222 12.90 -19.24 17.50
C ALA A 222 14.34 -19.76 17.43
N SER A 223 14.53 -21.04 17.12
CA SER A 223 15.85 -21.66 16.91
C SER A 223 16.64 -21.03 15.74
N ARG A 224 15.95 -20.46 14.74
CA ARG A 224 16.52 -19.93 13.49
C ARG A 224 16.66 -18.41 13.49
N VAL A 225 16.17 -17.73 14.52
CA VAL A 225 16.35 -16.27 14.68
C VAL A 225 17.84 -15.96 14.87
N GLY A 226 18.32 -14.91 14.20
CA GLY A 226 19.71 -14.46 14.30
C GLY A 226 20.04 -13.95 15.71
N PRO A 227 21.34 -13.89 16.07
CA PRO A 227 21.79 -13.57 17.44
C PRO A 227 21.20 -12.25 17.95
N GLU A 228 21.21 -11.19 17.15
CA GLU A 228 20.69 -9.85 17.52
C GLU A 228 19.24 -9.85 18.02
N GLN A 229 18.41 -10.81 17.60
CA GLN A 229 17.00 -10.89 17.98
C GLN A 229 16.67 -12.18 18.74
N LYS A 230 17.68 -12.98 19.08
CA LYS A 230 17.52 -14.33 19.62
C LYS A 230 16.88 -14.30 21.00
N VAL A 231 17.36 -13.42 21.89
CA VAL A 231 16.82 -13.25 23.25
C VAL A 231 15.34 -12.90 23.19
N LYS A 232 14.95 -11.91 22.37
CA LYS A 232 13.55 -11.53 22.17
C LYS A 232 12.69 -12.71 21.70
N ALA A 233 13.17 -13.49 20.72
CA ALA A 233 12.44 -14.65 20.22
C ALA A 233 12.23 -15.75 21.28
N LEU A 234 13.25 -16.03 22.09
CA LEU A 234 13.18 -17.03 23.17
C LEU A 234 12.22 -16.60 24.28
N LEU A 235 12.25 -15.32 24.65
CA LEU A 235 11.30 -14.75 25.61
C LEU A 235 9.85 -14.83 25.10
N LEU A 236 9.61 -14.55 23.81
CA LEU A 236 8.27 -14.67 23.21
C LEU A 236 7.73 -16.10 23.33
N VAL A 237 8.56 -17.12 23.12
CA VAL A 237 8.14 -18.52 23.30
C VAL A 237 8.21 -19.00 24.76
N GLY A 238 8.54 -18.11 25.70
CA GLY A 238 8.64 -18.39 27.13
C GLY A 238 9.78 -19.35 27.52
N ASP A 239 10.88 -19.35 26.77
CA ASP A 239 12.10 -20.10 27.10
C ASP A 239 13.11 -19.18 27.79
N VAL A 240 12.79 -18.80 29.02
CA VAL A 240 13.55 -17.80 29.80
C VAL A 240 14.95 -18.29 30.14
N ALA A 241 15.10 -19.60 30.40
CA ALA A 241 16.39 -20.22 30.70
C ALA A 241 17.37 -20.11 29.52
N GLN A 242 16.93 -20.49 28.31
CA GLN A 242 17.78 -20.36 27.13
C GLN A 242 18.01 -18.88 26.76
N ALA A 243 17.02 -18.01 26.96
CA ALA A 243 17.17 -16.58 26.75
C ALA A 243 18.27 -15.97 27.65
N ALA A 244 18.33 -16.40 28.91
CA ALA A 244 19.36 -15.98 29.85
C ALA A 244 20.76 -16.39 29.40
N ASP A 245 20.92 -17.62 28.93
CA ASP A 245 22.21 -18.14 28.45
C ASP A 245 22.73 -17.32 27.28
N VAL A 246 21.87 -17.05 26.29
CA VAL A 246 22.22 -16.22 25.13
C VAL A 246 22.56 -14.78 25.54
N ALA A 247 21.79 -14.18 26.45
CA ALA A 247 22.06 -12.81 26.93
C ALA A 247 23.39 -12.70 27.68
N ILE A 248 23.76 -13.74 28.45
CA ILE A 248 25.04 -13.83 29.16
C ILE A 248 26.19 -13.95 28.15
N GLU A 249 26.04 -14.78 27.12
CA GLU A 249 27.03 -14.94 26.05
C GLU A 249 27.26 -13.64 25.27
N HIS A 250 26.19 -12.91 24.94
CA HIS A 250 26.28 -11.61 24.28
C HIS A 250 26.90 -10.52 25.16
N ARG A 251 26.92 -10.71 26.50
CA ARG A 251 27.34 -9.71 27.49
C ARG A 251 26.60 -8.38 27.33
N ASN A 252 25.33 -8.44 26.93
CA ASN A 252 24.51 -7.27 26.68
C ASN A 252 23.63 -6.98 27.90
N GLU A 253 23.92 -5.87 28.59
CA GLU A 253 23.23 -5.53 29.83
C GLU A 253 21.73 -5.22 29.64
N ALA A 254 21.35 -4.71 28.46
CA ALA A 254 19.95 -4.48 28.11
C ALA A 254 19.20 -5.80 27.96
N GLU A 255 19.80 -6.81 27.33
CA GLU A 255 19.22 -8.15 27.18
C GLU A 255 19.11 -8.85 28.53
N LEU A 256 20.14 -8.77 29.38
CA LEU A 256 20.09 -9.33 30.73
C LEU A 256 18.98 -8.70 31.58
N SER A 257 18.79 -7.39 31.46
CA SER A 257 17.72 -6.67 32.16
C SER A 257 16.34 -7.09 31.65
N LEU A 258 16.21 -7.26 30.33
CA LEU A 258 14.98 -7.71 29.70
C LEU A 258 14.62 -9.12 30.17
N VAL A 259 15.56 -10.06 30.17
CA VAL A 259 15.31 -11.44 30.63
C VAL A 259 14.88 -11.45 32.10
N LEU A 260 15.55 -10.69 32.97
CA LEU A 260 15.16 -10.57 34.39
C LEU A 260 13.73 -10.04 34.57
N SER A 261 13.29 -9.08 33.75
CA SER A 261 11.91 -8.57 33.81
C SER A 261 10.86 -9.62 33.47
N HIS A 262 11.25 -10.68 32.75
CA HIS A 262 10.38 -11.81 32.40
C HIS A 262 10.47 -12.99 33.39
N CYS A 263 11.43 -13.00 34.32
CA CYS A 263 11.51 -13.96 35.41
C CYS A 263 10.43 -13.66 36.46
N THR A 264 9.21 -14.17 36.25
CA THR A 264 8.04 -13.86 37.09
C THR A 264 7.59 -15.03 37.96
N GLY A 265 8.09 -16.24 37.70
CA GLY A 265 7.73 -17.45 38.46
C GLY A 265 8.81 -17.89 39.46
N ALA A 266 8.40 -18.69 40.46
CA ALA A 266 9.32 -19.32 41.41
C ALA A 266 10.34 -20.26 40.72
N ALA A 267 10.00 -20.81 39.55
CA ALA A 267 10.89 -21.64 38.73
C ALA A 267 12.02 -20.84 38.07
N ASP A 268 11.88 -19.51 37.95
CA ASP A 268 12.86 -18.65 37.28
C ASP A 268 13.93 -18.11 38.26
N GLY A 269 13.83 -18.43 39.56
CA GLY A 269 14.79 -17.99 40.57
C GLY A 269 16.21 -18.41 40.25
N ALA A 270 16.41 -19.65 39.79
CA ALA A 270 17.72 -20.15 39.36
C ALA A 270 18.27 -19.37 38.14
N THR A 271 17.39 -18.97 37.23
CA THR A 271 17.74 -18.19 36.03
C THR A 271 18.13 -16.76 36.42
N ALA A 272 17.38 -16.14 37.33
CA ALA A 272 17.67 -14.81 37.86
C ALA A 272 19.00 -14.78 38.60
N ASP A 273 19.26 -15.77 39.47
CA ASP A 273 20.52 -15.92 40.19
C ASP A 273 21.70 -16.09 39.22
N LYS A 274 21.51 -16.88 38.15
CA LYS A 274 22.54 -17.09 37.12
C LYS A 274 22.91 -15.78 36.42
N ILE A 275 21.92 -14.97 36.05
CA ILE A 275 22.13 -13.65 35.43
C ILE A 275 22.87 -12.71 36.40
N GLN A 276 22.45 -12.65 37.67
CA GLN A 276 23.10 -11.79 38.67
C GLN A 276 24.56 -12.17 38.91
N ARG A 277 24.87 -13.48 38.96
CA ARG A 277 26.25 -13.96 39.07
C ARG A 277 27.09 -13.55 37.86
N ALA A 278 26.54 -13.67 36.65
CA ALA A 278 27.24 -13.27 35.43
C ALA A 278 27.54 -11.76 35.40
N ARG A 279 26.59 -10.92 35.84
CA ARG A 279 26.80 -9.46 35.99
C ARG A 279 27.91 -9.13 36.97
N ALA A 280 27.90 -9.75 38.14
CA ALA A 280 28.92 -9.54 39.17
C ALA A 280 30.33 -9.96 38.70
N GLN A 281 30.43 -10.98 37.85
CA GLN A 281 31.70 -11.41 37.26
C GLN A 281 32.19 -10.45 36.16
N ALA A 282 31.28 -9.86 35.38
CA ALA A 282 31.62 -8.88 34.35
C ALA A 282 32.12 -7.55 34.94
N GLN A 283 31.62 -7.14 36.11
CA GLN A 283 32.06 -5.91 36.81
C GLN A 283 33.44 -6.03 37.50
N LYS A 284 33.94 -7.26 37.69
CA LYS A 284 35.24 -7.53 38.33
C LYS A 284 36.41 -7.59 37.34
N LYS A 285 36.15 -7.47 36.03
CA LYS A 285 37.14 -7.42 34.95
C LYS A 285 37.21 -6.01 34.39
#